data_AF-A0A183K434-F1
#
_entry.id   AF-A0A183K434-F1
#
_cell.length_a   1.000
_cell.length_b   1.000
_cell.length_c   1.000
_cell.angle_alpha   90.00
_cell.angle_beta   90.00
_cell.angle_gamma   90.00
#
_symmetry.space_group_name_H-M   'P 1'
#
loop_
_entity.id
_entity.type
_entity.pdbx_description
1 polymer ?
#
loop_
_entity_poly.entity_id
_entity_poly.type
_entity_poly.pdbx_seq_one_letter_code
_entity_poly.pdbx_strand_id
1 'polypeptide(L)'
;MLLYSGHEEENAPNTQGVALMLSKVARNALVGWGSHGSRIIKVSFKTKEEGITINIIQCYAPNDSNDDIKDQFYERLQSIIEKCPRNHLTILVGHLNAKVGIDNTGYEDIMGRHGLGERNENGERFANLCPFNKLVIGDKIFPHKGIHKATWISPDHTTENQIDHTCINKKFRRTMGDVKTRRSADVALDHHLVVDNLKLKLKKN
;
A
#
# COMPACT_ATOMS: atom_id res chain seq x y z
N MET A 1 -7.09 -8.56 -17.20
CA MET A 1 -7.37 -7.15 -17.56
C MET A 1 -6.34 -6.31 -16.86
N LEU A 2 -5.71 -5.36 -17.55
CA LEU A 2 -4.72 -4.45 -16.98
C LEU A 2 -5.38 -3.08 -16.81
N LEU A 3 -5.30 -2.53 -15.61
CA LEU A 3 -5.65 -1.14 -15.32
C LEU A 3 -4.36 -0.38 -15.05
N TYR A 4 -4.17 0.78 -15.66
CA TYR A 4 -2.90 1.51 -15.60
C TYR A 4 -3.15 3.01 -15.43
N SER A 5 -2.27 3.66 -14.69
CA SER A 5 -2.09 5.10 -14.66
C SER A 5 -0.62 5.41 -14.87
N GLY A 6 -0.31 6.47 -15.62
CA GLY A 6 1.04 6.92 -15.93
C GLY A 6 1.03 8.35 -16.45
N HIS A 7 2.10 8.76 -17.11
CA HIS A 7 2.10 10.03 -17.83
C HIS A 7 1.14 9.98 -19.04
N GLU A 8 0.45 11.08 -19.29
CA GLU A 8 -0.46 11.23 -20.44
C GLU A 8 0.26 11.74 -21.70
N GLU A 9 1.43 12.36 -21.54
CA GLU A 9 2.23 12.94 -22.62
C GLU A 9 3.03 11.87 -23.38
N GLU A 10 3.00 11.96 -24.71
CA GLU A 10 3.82 11.15 -25.59
C GLU A 10 5.31 11.52 -25.39
N ASN A 11 6.16 10.53 -25.06
CA ASN A 11 7.59 10.68 -24.72
C ASN A 11 7.92 11.21 -23.31
N ALA A 12 6.97 11.22 -22.38
CA ALA A 12 7.30 11.50 -20.99
C ALA A 12 8.31 10.48 -20.41
N PRO A 13 9.18 10.91 -19.47
CA PRO A 13 10.10 9.99 -18.80
C PRO A 13 9.33 8.84 -18.12
N ASN A 14 9.77 7.60 -18.33
CA ASN A 14 9.22 6.38 -17.69
C ASN A 14 9.60 6.30 -16.20
N THR A 15 9.30 7.34 -15.44
CA THR A 15 9.70 7.55 -14.04
C THR A 15 8.53 7.41 -13.07
N GLN A 16 7.32 7.17 -13.61
CA GLN A 16 6.07 7.13 -12.87
C GLN A 16 5.17 6.07 -13.50
N GLY A 17 4.17 5.65 -12.74
CA GLY A 17 3.16 4.73 -13.22
C GLY A 17 2.77 3.72 -12.16
N VAL A 18 1.51 3.28 -12.21
CA VAL A 18 0.96 2.22 -11.36
C VAL A 18 0.04 1.36 -12.20
N ALA A 19 0.09 0.04 -11.98
CA ALA A 19 -0.70 -0.91 -12.73
C ALA A 19 -1.29 -2.01 -11.84
N LEU A 20 -2.54 -2.35 -12.10
CA LEU A 20 -3.23 -3.49 -11.50
C LEU A 20 -3.62 -4.50 -12.57
N MET A 21 -3.04 -5.70 -12.46
CA MET A 21 -3.44 -6.83 -13.28
C MET A 21 -4.51 -7.66 -12.55
N LEU A 22 -5.66 -7.80 -13.18
CA LEU A 22 -6.84 -8.46 -12.61
C LEU A 22 -7.06 -9.85 -13.21
N SER A 23 -7.30 -10.82 -12.32
CA SER A 23 -7.79 -12.15 -12.68
C SER A 23 -9.18 -12.08 -13.31
N LYS A 24 -9.62 -13.17 -13.96
CA LYS A 24 -10.97 -13.25 -14.55
C LYS A 24 -12.06 -13.01 -13.49
N VAL A 25 -11.89 -13.55 -12.29
CA VAL A 25 -12.84 -13.39 -11.18
C VAL A 25 -12.88 -11.94 -10.70
N ALA A 26 -11.72 -11.31 -10.48
CA ALA A 26 -11.65 -9.92 -10.04
C ALA A 26 -12.24 -8.95 -11.09
N ARG A 27 -11.97 -9.21 -12.38
CA ARG A 27 -12.57 -8.44 -13.48
C ARG A 27 -14.10 -8.47 -13.44
N ASN A 28 -14.69 -9.65 -13.21
CA ASN A 28 -16.15 -9.78 -13.17
C ASN A 28 -16.76 -9.09 -11.93
N ALA A 29 -15.97 -8.85 -10.89
CA ALA A 29 -16.38 -8.12 -9.69
C ALA A 29 -16.08 -6.62 -9.77
N LEU A 30 -15.43 -6.12 -10.83
CA LEU A 30 -15.08 -4.71 -10.95
C LEU A 30 -16.34 -3.85 -10.98
N VAL A 31 -16.41 -2.86 -10.09
CA VAL A 31 -17.45 -1.83 -10.06
C VAL A 31 -17.01 -0.60 -10.85
N GLY A 32 -15.75 -0.20 -10.69
CA GLY A 32 -15.18 0.95 -11.37
C GLY A 32 -13.77 1.22 -10.90
N TRP A 33 -13.06 2.07 -11.64
CA TRP A 33 -11.72 2.51 -11.30
C TRP A 33 -11.46 3.93 -11.81
N GLY A 34 -10.44 4.59 -11.28
CA GLY A 34 -9.96 5.88 -11.75
C GLY A 34 -8.50 6.11 -11.39
N SER A 35 -7.81 6.86 -12.25
CA SER A 35 -6.49 7.41 -11.98
C SER A 35 -6.58 8.74 -11.23
N HIS A 36 -5.57 9.05 -10.43
CA HIS A 36 -5.47 10.30 -9.69
C HIS A 36 -4.06 10.90 -9.89
N GLY A 37 -3.80 11.29 -11.13
CA GLY A 37 -2.46 11.50 -11.66
C GLY A 37 -1.75 10.17 -11.94
N SER A 38 -0.51 10.27 -12.41
CA SER A 38 0.36 9.17 -12.84
C SER A 38 0.74 8.16 -11.75
N ARG A 39 0.62 8.54 -10.47
CA ARG A 39 1.17 7.79 -9.33
C ARG A 39 0.12 7.10 -8.46
N ILE A 40 -1.17 7.28 -8.71
CA ILE A 40 -2.23 6.69 -7.88
C ILE A 40 -3.37 6.18 -8.76
N ILE A 41 -3.81 4.95 -8.50
CA ILE A 41 -5.01 4.35 -9.07
C ILE A 41 -5.90 3.84 -7.94
N LYS A 42 -7.20 4.11 -8.04
CA LYS A 42 -8.22 3.54 -7.15
C LYS A 42 -9.10 2.60 -7.97
N VAL A 43 -9.33 1.40 -7.43
CA VAL A 43 -10.22 0.41 -8.03
C VAL A 43 -11.22 -0.08 -6.98
N SER A 44 -12.47 -0.22 -7.36
CA SER A 44 -13.54 -0.71 -6.48
C SER A 44 -14.12 -2.03 -7.01
N PHE A 45 -14.30 -3.00 -6.13
CA PHE A 45 -14.86 -4.31 -6.44
C PHE A 45 -16.09 -4.60 -5.59
N LYS A 46 -17.07 -5.30 -6.18
CA LYS A 46 -18.23 -5.83 -5.48
C LYS A 46 -17.81 -7.08 -4.71
N THR A 47 -18.29 -7.23 -3.48
CA THR A 47 -18.12 -8.47 -2.72
C THR A 47 -19.38 -9.33 -2.78
N LYS A 48 -19.28 -10.57 -2.28
CA LYS A 48 -20.45 -11.41 -2.05
C LYS A 48 -21.29 -10.92 -0.86
N GLU A 49 -20.71 -10.13 0.03
CA GLU A 49 -21.41 -9.55 1.17
C GLU A 49 -22.12 -8.27 0.72
N GLU A 50 -23.44 -8.27 0.83
CA GLU A 50 -24.25 -7.13 0.42
C GLU A 50 -23.91 -5.88 1.24
N GLY A 51 -23.88 -4.73 0.58
CA GLY A 51 -23.48 -3.46 1.20
C GLY A 51 -21.97 -3.30 1.47
N ILE A 52 -21.13 -4.26 1.05
CA ILE A 52 -19.66 -4.17 1.20
C ILE A 52 -18.98 -4.23 -0.17
N THR A 53 -18.17 -3.21 -0.46
CA THR A 53 -17.23 -3.18 -1.58
C THR A 53 -15.80 -3.23 -1.06
N ILE A 54 -14.87 -3.60 -1.93
CA ILE A 54 -13.42 -3.51 -1.68
C ILE A 54 -12.91 -2.35 -2.51
N ASN A 55 -12.26 -1.39 -1.87
CA ASN A 55 -11.51 -0.32 -2.51
C ASN A 55 -10.02 -0.66 -2.38
N ILE A 56 -9.34 -0.77 -3.50
CA ILE A 56 -7.88 -0.91 -3.56
C ILE A 56 -7.33 0.40 -4.11
N ILE A 57 -6.48 1.06 -3.34
CA ILE A 57 -5.71 2.22 -3.75
C ILE A 57 -4.28 1.73 -3.94
N GLN A 58 -3.79 1.71 -5.17
CA GLN A 58 -2.38 1.45 -5.44
C GLN A 58 -1.68 2.77 -5.70
N CYS A 59 -0.51 2.95 -5.11
CA CYS A 59 0.24 4.19 -5.27
C CYS A 59 1.76 3.96 -5.39
N TYR A 60 2.43 4.96 -5.98
CA TYR A 60 3.89 5.06 -6.05
C TYR A 60 4.34 6.46 -5.63
N ALA A 61 4.77 6.60 -4.37
CA ALA A 61 5.16 7.88 -3.80
C ALA A 61 6.45 8.42 -4.42
N PRO A 62 6.62 9.74 -4.51
CA PRO A 62 7.89 10.34 -4.93
C PRO A 62 9.00 10.11 -3.88
N ASN A 63 10.25 9.94 -4.35
CA ASN A 63 11.41 9.69 -3.49
C ASN A 63 12.36 10.90 -3.48
N ASP A 64 13.13 11.06 -4.56
CA ASP A 64 14.08 12.14 -4.76
C ASP A 64 13.38 13.36 -5.37
N SER A 65 12.55 13.99 -4.55
CA SER A 65 11.82 15.20 -4.89
C SER A 65 11.79 16.13 -3.68
N ASN A 66 11.48 17.41 -3.93
CA ASN A 66 11.26 18.37 -2.86
C ASN A 66 10.04 18.00 -1.98
N ASP A 67 9.96 18.65 -0.82
CA ASP A 67 8.88 18.42 0.14
C ASP A 67 7.51 18.80 -0.40
N ASP A 68 7.39 19.88 -1.17
CA ASP A 68 6.11 20.31 -1.76
C ASP A 68 5.48 19.21 -2.64
N ILE A 69 6.29 18.52 -3.45
CA ILE A 69 5.82 17.43 -4.31
C ILE A 69 5.40 16.21 -3.48
N LYS A 70 6.14 15.90 -2.41
CA LYS A 70 5.79 14.82 -1.48
C LYS A 70 4.48 15.15 -0.76
N ASP A 71 4.35 16.36 -0.24
CA ASP A 71 3.18 16.82 0.50
C ASP A 71 1.93 16.80 -0.39
N GLN A 72 2.00 17.34 -1.61
CA GLN A 72 0.91 17.27 -2.58
C GLN A 72 0.49 15.82 -2.90
N PHE A 73 1.44 14.88 -2.96
CA PHE A 73 1.13 13.47 -3.14
C PHE A 73 0.35 12.90 -1.95
N TYR A 74 0.80 13.16 -0.71
CA TYR A 74 0.13 12.66 0.50
C TYR A 74 -1.23 13.34 0.73
N GLU A 75 -1.38 14.62 0.42
CA GLU A 75 -2.68 15.34 0.44
C GLU A 75 -3.66 14.75 -0.57
N ARG A 76 -3.19 14.45 -1.79
CA ARG A 76 -4.02 13.79 -2.80
C ARG A 76 -4.43 12.39 -2.33
N LEU A 77 -3.49 11.63 -1.77
CA LEU A 77 -3.76 10.30 -1.21
C LEU A 77 -4.79 10.38 -0.07
N GLN A 78 -4.66 11.34 0.83
CA GLN A 78 -5.62 11.65 1.90
C GLN A 78 -7.02 11.85 1.35
N SER A 79 -7.19 12.73 0.34
CA SER A 79 -8.49 13.00 -0.28
C SER A 79 -9.15 11.76 -0.89
N ILE A 80 -8.35 10.86 -1.48
CA ILE A 80 -8.86 9.61 -2.07
C ILE A 80 -9.33 8.65 -0.98
N ILE A 81 -8.58 8.53 0.12
CA ILE A 81 -8.93 7.68 1.26
C ILE A 81 -10.22 8.19 1.93
N GLU A 82 -10.38 9.50 2.13
CA GLU A 82 -11.58 10.10 2.73
C GLU A 82 -12.86 9.83 1.92
N LYS A 83 -12.74 9.78 0.59
CA LYS A 83 -13.84 9.44 -0.31
C LYS A 83 -14.23 7.97 -0.25
N CYS A 84 -13.44 7.10 0.39
CA CYS A 84 -13.80 5.70 0.57
C CYS A 84 -14.70 5.54 1.80
N PRO A 85 -15.94 5.06 1.66
CA PRO A 85 -16.86 4.99 2.80
C PRO A 85 -16.36 3.99 3.86
N ARG A 86 -16.43 4.38 5.14
CA ARG A 86 -15.85 3.63 6.28
C ARG A 86 -16.48 2.26 6.52
N ASN A 87 -17.68 2.01 5.98
CA ASN A 87 -18.35 0.72 6.06
C ASN A 87 -17.85 -0.29 5.02
N HIS A 88 -17.07 0.15 4.02
CA HIS A 88 -16.43 -0.71 3.03
C HIS A 88 -14.99 -1.06 3.41
N LEU A 89 -14.46 -2.12 2.79
CA LEU A 89 -13.07 -2.51 2.95
C LEU A 89 -12.20 -1.58 2.11
N THR A 90 -11.23 -0.93 2.73
CA THR A 90 -10.22 -0.12 2.02
C THR A 90 -8.85 -0.73 2.26
N ILE A 91 -8.15 -0.99 1.17
CA ILE A 91 -6.78 -1.48 1.13
C ILE A 91 -5.95 -0.44 0.39
N LEU A 92 -4.88 0.02 1.01
CA LEU A 92 -3.86 0.86 0.38
C LEU A 92 -2.63 -0.02 0.16
N VAL A 93 -2.13 -0.10 -1.07
CA VAL A 93 -0.94 -0.87 -1.42
C VAL A 93 0.03 0.00 -2.18
N GLY A 94 1.30 -0.34 -2.10
CA GLY A 94 2.28 0.04 -3.10
C GLY A 94 3.55 0.60 -2.52
N HIS A 95 4.32 1.20 -3.41
CA HIS A 95 5.66 1.64 -3.14
C HIS A 95 5.65 3.07 -2.62
N LEU A 96 5.71 3.24 -1.30
CA LEU A 96 5.55 4.53 -0.65
C LEU A 96 6.88 5.26 -0.39
N ASN A 97 8.01 4.65 -0.73
CA ASN A 97 9.34 5.19 -0.38
C ASN A 97 9.47 5.54 1.11
N ALA A 98 8.65 4.91 1.95
CA ALA A 98 8.44 5.25 3.34
C ALA A 98 9.07 4.18 4.21
N LYS A 99 10.15 4.51 4.92
CA LYS A 99 10.64 3.68 6.01
C LYS A 99 9.94 4.16 7.27
N VAL A 100 9.03 3.37 7.82
CA VAL A 100 8.31 3.74 9.06
C VAL A 100 9.07 3.35 10.33
N GLY A 101 10.10 2.53 10.18
CA GLY A 101 10.98 2.07 11.26
C GLY A 101 10.38 0.96 12.13
N ILE A 102 11.07 0.59 13.20
CA ILE A 102 10.57 -0.37 14.21
C ILE A 102 9.68 0.32 15.25
N ASP A 103 10.12 1.49 15.74
CA ASP A 103 9.45 2.24 16.80
C ASP A 103 8.01 2.61 16.42
N ASN A 104 7.09 2.26 17.32
CA ASN A 104 5.66 2.49 17.17
C ASN A 104 5.07 3.35 18.29
N THR A 105 5.90 4.02 19.07
CA THR A 105 5.47 4.92 20.14
C THR A 105 4.53 5.99 19.59
N GLY A 106 3.31 6.08 20.12
CA GLY A 106 2.25 6.99 19.67
C GLY A 106 1.43 6.52 18.46
N TYR A 107 1.77 5.37 17.87
CA TYR A 107 1.09 4.76 16.70
C TYR A 107 0.67 3.30 16.97
N GLU A 108 0.63 2.87 18.23
CA GLU A 108 0.47 1.47 18.64
C GLU A 108 -0.87 0.86 18.18
N ASP A 109 -1.84 1.72 17.91
CA ASP A 109 -3.18 1.32 17.54
C ASP A 109 -3.32 0.94 16.04
N ILE A 110 -2.37 1.38 15.21
CA ILE A 110 -2.32 1.12 13.76
C ILE A 110 -1.01 0.49 13.27
N MET A 111 0.06 0.51 14.06
CA MET A 111 1.36 0.00 13.67
C MET A 111 1.89 -1.01 14.67
N GLY A 112 2.27 -2.19 14.18
CA GLY A 112 2.96 -3.19 15.00
C GLY A 112 4.46 -2.88 15.17
N ARG A 113 5.17 -3.80 15.84
CA ARG A 113 6.61 -3.64 16.16
C ARG A 113 7.54 -4.47 15.29
N HIS A 114 7.01 -5.10 14.24
CA HIS A 114 7.76 -6.06 13.43
C HIS A 114 8.31 -5.46 12.13
N GLY A 115 8.48 -4.14 12.02
CA GLY A 115 9.09 -3.51 10.83
C GLY A 115 10.61 -3.63 10.75
N LEU A 116 11.22 -2.83 9.88
CA LEU A 116 12.67 -2.69 9.69
C LEU A 116 13.13 -1.23 9.72
N GLY A 117 14.39 -1.04 10.11
CA GLY A 117 15.12 0.22 9.97
C GLY A 117 14.63 1.35 10.87
N GLU A 118 15.08 2.56 10.53
CA GLU A 118 14.68 3.82 11.15
C GLU A 118 13.71 4.59 10.27
N ARG A 119 12.96 5.51 10.89
CA ARG A 119 11.94 6.27 10.18
C ARG A 119 12.59 7.34 9.30
N ASN A 120 12.17 7.43 8.04
CA ASN A 120 12.54 8.54 7.15
C ASN A 120 11.38 9.55 6.99
N GLU A 121 11.60 10.64 6.26
CA GLU A 121 10.60 11.71 6.05
C GLU A 121 9.29 11.22 5.42
N ASN A 122 9.36 10.37 4.39
CA ASN A 122 8.17 9.74 3.80
C ASN A 122 7.50 8.78 4.81
N GLY A 123 8.29 8.13 5.65
CA GLY A 123 7.86 7.33 6.80
C GLY A 123 7.04 8.13 7.79
N GLU A 124 7.46 9.36 8.09
CA GLU A 124 6.73 10.27 8.99
C GLU A 124 5.40 10.70 8.39
N ARG A 125 5.39 11.14 7.13
CA ARG A 125 4.15 11.49 6.40
C ARG A 125 3.17 10.31 6.36
N PHE A 126 3.67 9.13 6.04
CA PHE A 126 2.85 7.93 5.98
C PHE A 126 2.37 7.46 7.36
N ALA A 127 3.23 7.53 8.38
CA ALA A 127 2.86 7.21 9.75
C ALA A 127 1.80 8.17 10.28
N ASN A 128 1.81 9.46 9.91
CA ASN A 128 0.80 10.44 10.30
C ASN A 128 -0.53 10.28 9.52
N LEU A 129 -0.46 9.86 8.26
CA LEU A 129 -1.63 9.54 7.43
C LEU A 129 -2.46 8.39 8.03
N CYS A 130 -1.80 7.35 8.55
CA CYS A 130 -2.46 6.10 8.93
C CYS A 130 -3.44 6.22 10.12
N PRO A 131 -3.07 6.79 11.29
CA PRO A 131 -3.97 6.99 12.42
C PRO A 131 -5.19 7.84 12.07
N PHE A 132 -4.97 8.94 11.33
CA PHE A 132 -6.05 9.85 10.92
C PHE A 132 -7.15 9.12 10.15
N ASN A 133 -6.75 8.21 9.27
CA ASN A 133 -7.68 7.41 8.46
C ASN A 133 -8.04 6.05 9.07
N LYS A 134 -7.53 5.74 10.27
CA LYS A 134 -7.65 4.42 10.91
C LYS A 134 -7.19 3.30 9.97
N LEU A 135 -6.06 3.47 9.30
CA LEU A 135 -5.43 2.46 8.45
C LEU A 135 -4.35 1.74 9.26
N VAL A 136 -4.43 0.42 9.33
CA VAL A 136 -3.46 -0.43 10.01
C VAL A 136 -2.39 -0.86 9.01
N ILE A 137 -1.11 -0.68 9.36
CA ILE A 137 0.05 -1.04 8.53
C ILE A 137 0.33 -2.54 8.69
N GLY A 138 -0.02 -3.32 7.68
CA GLY A 138 -0.06 -4.78 7.70
C GLY A 138 1.30 -5.44 7.89
N ASP A 139 2.30 -4.96 7.17
CA ASP A 139 3.66 -5.52 7.12
C ASP A 139 4.40 -5.45 8.48
N LYS A 140 3.85 -4.69 9.44
CA LYS A 140 4.41 -4.53 10.79
C LYS A 140 3.68 -5.32 11.87
N ILE A 141 2.52 -5.91 11.57
CA ILE A 141 1.70 -6.65 12.54
C ILE A 141 2.26 -8.05 12.76
N PHE A 142 2.73 -8.70 11.70
CA PHE A 142 3.07 -10.12 11.73
C PHE A 142 4.55 -10.35 12.05
N PRO A 143 4.87 -11.25 13.00
CA PRO A 143 6.26 -11.57 13.32
C PRO A 143 6.86 -12.41 12.19
N HIS A 144 7.81 -11.81 11.47
CA HIS A 144 8.57 -12.47 10.41
C HIS A 144 10.08 -12.34 10.64
N LYS A 145 10.86 -13.20 9.98
CA LYS A 145 12.33 -13.01 9.87
C LYS A 145 12.60 -11.79 8.98
N GLY A 146 13.70 -11.06 9.19
CA GLY A 146 14.04 -9.85 8.43
C GLY A 146 13.96 -10.05 6.91
N ILE A 147 14.41 -11.21 6.47
CA ILE A 147 14.34 -11.71 5.09
C ILE A 147 12.95 -11.76 4.43
N HIS A 148 11.88 -11.66 5.22
CA HIS A 148 10.48 -11.66 4.77
C HIS A 148 9.80 -10.31 5.03
N LYS A 149 10.59 -9.28 5.36
CA LYS A 149 10.13 -7.91 5.62
C LYS A 149 10.76 -6.89 4.68
N ALA A 150 12.03 -7.11 4.31
CA ALA A 150 12.72 -6.26 3.34
C ALA A 150 11.99 -6.36 1.99
N THR A 151 11.64 -5.22 1.41
CA THR A 151 10.96 -5.12 0.12
C THR A 151 11.87 -4.58 -0.96
N TRP A 152 13.01 -4.02 -0.59
CA TRP A 152 14.04 -3.50 -1.50
C TRP A 152 15.44 -3.81 -0.98
N ILE A 153 16.35 -4.13 -1.88
CA ILE A 153 17.77 -4.33 -1.61
C ILE A 153 18.58 -3.41 -2.51
N SER A 154 19.57 -2.71 -1.96
CA SER A 154 20.46 -1.86 -2.75
C SER A 154 21.23 -2.65 -3.81
N PRO A 155 21.64 -2.01 -4.92
CA PRO A 155 22.39 -2.68 -5.99
C PRO A 155 23.71 -3.33 -5.54
N ASP A 156 24.32 -2.82 -4.47
CA ASP A 156 25.53 -3.37 -3.85
C ASP A 156 25.23 -4.48 -2.82
N HIS A 157 23.96 -4.82 -2.61
CA HIS A 157 23.46 -5.82 -1.66
C HIS A 157 23.80 -5.56 -0.19
N THR A 158 24.13 -4.32 0.18
CA THR A 158 24.51 -3.97 1.57
C THR A 158 23.34 -3.45 2.40
N THR A 159 22.32 -2.87 1.76
CA THR A 159 21.21 -2.19 2.42
C THR A 159 19.89 -2.84 2.08
N GLU A 160 19.12 -3.18 3.10
CA GLU A 160 17.75 -3.68 2.97
C GLU A 160 16.75 -2.65 3.52
N ASN A 161 15.67 -2.39 2.79
CA ASN A 161 14.63 -1.44 3.20
C ASN A 161 13.23 -2.05 3.08
N GLN A 162 12.32 -1.58 3.94
CA GLN A 162 10.88 -1.87 3.87
C GLN A 162 10.16 -0.59 3.44
N ILE A 163 9.86 -0.48 2.15
CA ILE A 163 9.34 0.74 1.50
C ILE A 163 8.09 0.49 0.65
N ASP A 164 7.73 -0.78 0.48
CA ASP A 164 6.45 -1.22 -0.05
C ASP A 164 5.58 -1.63 1.13
N HIS A 165 4.34 -1.13 1.17
CA HIS A 165 3.45 -1.39 2.31
C HIS A 165 2.05 -1.73 1.84
N THR A 166 1.38 -2.56 2.65
CA THR A 166 -0.05 -2.82 2.55
C THR A 166 -0.73 -2.38 3.84
N CYS A 167 -1.70 -1.48 3.72
CA CYS A 167 -2.56 -1.02 4.79
C CYS A 167 -4.00 -1.49 4.60
N ILE A 168 -4.70 -1.69 5.71
CA ILE A 168 -6.12 -2.03 5.75
C ILE A 168 -6.86 -1.17 6.77
N ASN A 169 -8.07 -0.73 6.45
CA ASN A 169 -8.85 0.03 7.43
C ASN A 169 -9.18 -0.81 8.68
N LYS A 170 -9.03 -0.19 9.86
CA LYS A 170 -9.03 -0.82 11.19
C LYS A 170 -10.28 -1.64 11.47
N LYS A 171 -11.43 -1.23 10.92
CA LYS A 171 -12.69 -1.99 10.99
C LYS A 171 -12.54 -3.41 10.43
N PHE A 172 -11.78 -3.56 9.35
CA PHE A 172 -11.58 -4.82 8.65
C PHE A 172 -10.22 -5.45 8.94
N ARG A 173 -9.44 -4.96 9.92
CA ARG A 173 -8.08 -5.48 10.20
C ARG A 173 -7.97 -7.01 10.33
N ARG A 174 -9.03 -7.68 10.81
CA ARG A 174 -9.10 -9.16 10.95
C ARG A 174 -9.14 -9.90 9.61
N THR A 175 -9.44 -9.18 8.53
CA THR A 175 -9.41 -9.68 7.15
C THR A 175 -7.99 -9.97 6.70
N MET A 176 -7.03 -9.19 7.20
CA MET A 176 -5.62 -9.39 6.91
C MET A 176 -5.09 -10.54 7.76
N GLY A 177 -4.69 -11.62 7.09
CA GLY A 177 -4.21 -12.84 7.72
C GLY A 177 -2.69 -12.93 7.79
N ASP A 178 -2.00 -12.40 6.78
CA ASP A 178 -0.54 -12.40 6.68
C ASP A 178 -0.11 -11.35 5.65
N VAL A 179 1.05 -10.73 5.85
CA VAL A 179 1.69 -9.82 4.89
C VAL A 179 3.19 -10.06 4.95
N LYS A 180 3.80 -10.51 3.85
CA LYS A 180 5.22 -10.85 3.83
C LYS A 180 5.86 -10.73 2.47
N THR A 181 7.16 -10.52 2.47
CA THR A 181 7.98 -10.53 1.28
C THR A 181 8.38 -11.94 0.84
N ARG A 182 8.33 -12.19 -0.47
CA ARG A 182 8.74 -13.41 -1.16
C ARG A 182 9.99 -13.15 -2.01
N ARG A 183 11.16 -13.54 -1.49
CA ARG A 183 12.45 -13.40 -2.18
C ARG A 183 12.66 -14.35 -3.36
N SER A 184 11.90 -15.45 -3.41
CA SER A 184 12.05 -16.47 -4.47
C SER A 184 11.33 -16.11 -5.78
N ALA A 185 10.61 -14.98 -5.82
CA ALA A 185 10.07 -14.46 -7.06
C ALA A 185 11.21 -13.74 -7.79
N ASP A 186 11.86 -14.43 -8.72
CA ASP A 186 12.95 -13.89 -9.51
C ASP A 186 12.38 -13.03 -10.65
N VAL A 187 12.25 -11.74 -10.40
CA VAL A 187 11.73 -10.76 -11.38
C VAL A 187 12.83 -9.78 -11.83
N ALA A 188 14.11 -10.05 -11.54
CA ALA A 188 15.25 -9.19 -11.87
C ALA A 188 15.05 -7.70 -11.51
N LEU A 189 14.40 -7.43 -10.37
CA LEU A 189 14.26 -6.09 -9.79
C LEU A 189 15.03 -6.03 -8.47
N ASP A 190 15.46 -4.84 -8.10
CA ASP A 190 15.97 -4.49 -6.77
C ASP A 190 14.88 -4.58 -5.67
N HIS A 191 13.61 -4.71 -6.08
CA HIS A 191 12.47 -5.00 -5.22
C HIS A 191 12.13 -6.49 -5.13
N HIS A 192 11.60 -6.89 -3.97
CA HIS A 192 11.02 -8.19 -3.75
C HIS A 192 9.48 -8.13 -3.72
N LEU A 193 8.84 -9.18 -4.21
CA LEU A 193 7.38 -9.30 -4.21
C LEU A 193 6.81 -9.35 -2.80
N VAL A 194 5.95 -8.39 -2.45
CA VAL A 194 5.11 -8.42 -1.24
C VAL A 194 3.82 -9.19 -1.52
N VAL A 195 3.46 -10.10 -0.62
CA VAL A 195 2.26 -10.94 -0.75
C VAL A 195 1.37 -10.78 0.46
N ASP A 196 0.14 -10.33 0.19
CA ASP A 196 -0.92 -10.19 1.17
C ASP A 196 -1.88 -11.38 1.11
N ASN A 197 -2.18 -11.97 2.27
CA ASN A 197 -3.24 -12.95 2.41
C ASN A 197 -4.46 -12.32 3.10
N LEU A 198 -5.52 -12.13 2.33
CA LEU A 198 -6.74 -11.47 2.78
C LEU A 198 -7.94 -12.43 2.71
N LYS A 199 -8.66 -12.58 3.82
CA LYS A 199 -9.93 -13.30 3.90
C LYS A 199 -10.96 -12.42 4.58
N LEU A 200 -11.95 -11.92 3.82
CA LEU A 200 -12.97 -11.03 4.36
C LEU A 200 -13.63 -11.66 5.60
N LYS A 201 -13.47 -11.00 6.76
CA LYS A 201 -14.08 -11.41 8.03
C LYS A 201 -14.92 -10.27 8.57
N LEU A 202 -16.22 -10.49 8.63
CA LEU A 202 -17.14 -9.56 9.27
C LEU A 202 -17.15 -9.81 10.78
N LYS A 203 -17.26 -8.74 11.57
CA LYS A 203 -17.53 -8.87 13.00
C LYS A 203 -18.95 -9.41 13.12
N LYS A 204 -19.12 -10.59 13.74
CA LYS A 204 -20.44 -11.01 14.21
C LYS A 204 -20.83 -10.03 15.32
N ASN A 205 -21.97 -9.36 15.16
CA ASN A 205 -22.57 -8.55 16.22
C ASN A 205 -22.96 -9.44 17.39
#